data_AF-A0A1F6CQC5-F1
#
_entry.id   AF-A0A1F6CQC5-F1
#
_cell.length_a   1.000
_cell.length_b   1.000
_cell.length_c   1.000
_cell.angle_alpha   90.00
_cell.angle_beta   90.00
_cell.angle_gamma   90.00
#
_symmetry.space_group_name_H-M   'P 1'
#
loop_
_entity.id
_entity.type
_entity.pdbx_description
1 polymer ?
#
loop_
_entity_poly.entity_id
_entity_poly.type
_entity_poly.pdbx_seq_one_letter_code
_entity_poly.pdbx_strand_id
1 'polypeptide(L)'
;MSAIPYPYLPTGRMIKYVDAHNPFMLEAREYARKNSLDDSVKTGSVIVKNGEIIGRGANGSDYHTEHGCERVKRGIPTGHGYELCPGCDPRNHSEPRAIADALKNGHETIGADLYLWGHWWACQPCWNAIIEAGIENVYLLKDSERLFNKASPDNIIGRQFDGVQ
;
A
#
# COMPACT_ATOMS: atom_id res chain seq x y z
N MET A 1 1.47 2.73 -25.14
CA MET A 1 1.92 2.86 -23.74
C MET A 1 2.75 1.63 -23.42
N SER A 2 3.98 1.79 -22.95
CA SER A 2 4.83 0.67 -22.54
C SER A 2 4.22 -0.02 -21.32
N ALA A 3 4.22 -1.34 -21.27
CA ALA A 3 3.69 -2.09 -20.13
C ALA A 3 4.53 -1.81 -18.87
N ILE A 4 3.87 -1.55 -17.74
CA ILE A 4 4.55 -1.33 -16.45
C ILE A 4 5.04 -2.68 -15.92
N PRO A 5 6.35 -2.86 -15.65
CA PRO A 5 6.89 -4.13 -15.19
C PRO A 5 6.73 -4.27 -13.68
N TYR A 6 5.52 -4.61 -13.21
CA TYR A 6 5.31 -4.85 -11.78
C TYR A 6 6.15 -6.04 -11.29
N PRO A 7 6.79 -5.94 -10.11
CA PRO A 7 7.54 -7.06 -9.53
C PRO A 7 6.67 -8.28 -9.28
N TYR A 8 5.37 -8.09 -9.05
CA TYR A 8 4.39 -9.16 -8.93
C TYR A 8 2.99 -8.66 -9.30
N LEU A 9 2.28 -9.45 -10.11
CA LEU A 9 0.86 -9.27 -10.44
C LEU A 9 0.24 -10.67 -10.64
N PRO A 10 -0.79 -11.06 -9.86
CA PRO A 10 -1.43 -12.36 -10.04
C PRO A 10 -2.07 -12.50 -11.42
N THR A 11 -2.05 -13.72 -11.98
CA THR A 11 -2.71 -14.03 -13.25
C THR A 11 -4.18 -13.63 -13.24
N GLY A 12 -4.62 -12.92 -14.28
CA GLY A 12 -6.01 -12.47 -14.42
C GLY A 12 -6.38 -11.23 -13.59
N ARG A 13 -5.44 -10.66 -12.83
CA ARG A 13 -5.64 -9.38 -12.13
C ARG A 13 -5.06 -8.23 -12.95
N MET A 14 -5.65 -7.06 -12.78
CA MET A 14 -5.16 -5.80 -13.33
C MET A 14 -5.18 -4.73 -12.25
N ILE A 15 -4.22 -3.81 -12.33
CA ILE A 15 -4.20 -2.61 -11.51
C ILE A 15 -4.91 -1.50 -12.28
N LYS A 16 -5.85 -0.83 -11.61
CA LYS A 16 -6.53 0.36 -12.10
C LYS A 16 -5.84 1.61 -11.57
N TYR A 17 -6.08 2.75 -12.19
CA TYR A 17 -5.41 4.00 -11.88
C TYR A 17 -6.40 5.14 -11.70
N VAL A 18 -6.15 5.99 -10.70
CA VAL A 18 -6.90 7.23 -10.44
C VAL A 18 -5.95 8.40 -10.26
N ASP A 19 -6.42 9.62 -10.54
CA ASP A 19 -5.63 10.82 -10.30
C ASP A 19 -5.58 11.22 -8.82
N ALA A 20 -4.75 12.21 -8.51
CA ALA A 20 -4.50 12.66 -7.14
C ALA A 20 -5.70 13.34 -6.47
N HIS A 21 -6.72 13.77 -7.22
CA HIS A 21 -7.94 14.40 -6.69
C HIS A 21 -9.05 13.38 -6.41
N ASN A 22 -8.85 12.10 -6.75
CA ASN A 22 -9.82 11.07 -6.40
C ASN A 22 -10.00 11.03 -4.86
N PRO A 23 -11.25 11.12 -4.35
CA PRO A 23 -11.50 11.27 -2.92
C PRO A 23 -10.99 10.08 -2.09
N PHE A 24 -11.03 8.87 -2.63
CA PHE A 24 -10.55 7.68 -1.93
C PHE A 24 -9.02 7.60 -1.93
N MET A 25 -8.37 8.03 -3.00
CA MET A 25 -6.91 8.15 -3.04
C MET A 25 -6.40 9.26 -2.12
N LEU A 26 -7.11 10.38 -2.03
CA LEU A 26 -6.84 11.45 -1.05
C LEU A 26 -6.98 10.94 0.39
N GLU A 27 -8.02 10.15 0.69
CA GLU A 27 -8.13 9.54 2.01
C GLU A 27 -6.98 8.58 2.30
N ALA A 28 -6.60 7.72 1.35
CA ALA A 28 -5.45 6.82 1.51
C ALA A 28 -4.15 7.58 1.78
N ARG A 29 -3.91 8.69 1.06
CA ARG A 29 -2.81 9.62 1.29
C ARG A 29 -2.83 10.20 2.70
N GLU A 30 -3.95 10.78 3.11
CA GLU A 30 -4.08 11.43 4.41
C GLU A 30 -3.98 10.43 5.56
N TYR A 31 -4.50 9.23 5.39
CA TYR A 31 -4.38 8.16 6.36
C TYR A 31 -2.92 7.69 6.51
N ALA A 32 -2.20 7.54 5.39
CA ALA A 32 -0.76 7.26 5.41
C ALA A 32 0.01 8.35 6.16
N ARG A 33 -0.27 9.62 5.84
CA ARG A 33 0.42 10.80 6.42
C ARG A 33 0.30 10.84 7.94
N LYS A 34 -0.88 10.53 8.47
CA LYS A 34 -1.19 10.64 9.90
C LYS A 34 -0.82 9.39 10.70
N ASN A 35 -0.87 8.20 10.09
CA ASN A 35 -0.83 6.94 10.84
C ASN A 35 0.32 5.99 10.45
N SER A 36 1.09 6.29 9.40
CA SER A 36 2.22 5.42 9.03
C SER A 36 3.37 5.57 10.02
N LEU A 37 3.80 4.44 10.57
CA LEU A 37 4.96 4.32 11.46
C LEU A 37 6.27 4.03 10.70
N ASP A 38 6.24 3.95 9.38
CA ASP A 38 7.46 3.78 8.57
C ASP A 38 8.07 5.14 8.23
N ASP A 39 9.34 5.36 8.52
CA ASP A 39 9.98 6.66 8.24
C ASP A 39 10.46 6.82 6.79
N SER A 40 10.49 5.74 6.02
CA SER A 40 11.07 5.73 4.68
C SER A 40 10.02 5.77 3.57
N VAL A 41 9.08 4.83 3.58
CA VAL A 41 8.05 4.66 2.56
C VAL A 41 6.72 4.57 3.28
N LYS A 42 6.06 5.71 3.41
CA LYS A 42 4.74 5.77 4.05
C LYS A 42 3.69 5.33 3.05
N THR A 43 2.92 4.29 3.38
CA THR A 43 1.81 3.78 2.58
C THR A 43 0.51 3.79 3.36
N GLY A 44 -0.58 3.94 2.64
CA GLY A 44 -1.93 3.92 3.18
C GLY A 44 -2.88 3.24 2.22
N SER A 45 -3.83 2.49 2.76
CA SER A 45 -4.86 1.80 2.00
C SER A 45 -6.23 2.13 2.56
N VAL A 46 -7.19 2.31 1.66
CA VAL A 46 -8.61 2.36 2.02
C VAL A 46 -9.39 1.33 1.23
N ILE A 47 -10.38 0.73 1.88
CA ILE A 47 -11.33 -0.18 1.24
C ILE A 47 -12.66 0.55 1.08
N VAL A 48 -13.20 0.50 -0.14
CA VAL A 48 -14.41 1.19 -0.54
C VAL A 48 -15.43 0.18 -1.04
N LYS A 49 -16.64 0.24 -0.51
CA LYS A 49 -17.78 -0.57 -0.98
C LYS A 49 -18.99 0.33 -1.10
N ASN A 50 -19.69 0.27 -2.25
CA ASN A 50 -20.84 1.12 -2.55
C ASN A 50 -20.59 2.63 -2.38
N GLY A 51 -19.36 3.08 -2.64
CA GLY A 51 -18.95 4.48 -2.50
C GLY A 51 -18.59 4.90 -1.07
N GLU A 52 -18.69 4.01 -0.08
CA GLU A 52 -18.36 4.30 1.31
C GLU A 52 -17.03 3.65 1.72
N ILE A 53 -16.24 4.37 2.52
CA ILE A 53 -14.98 3.86 3.06
C ILE A 53 -15.28 2.99 4.27
N ILE A 54 -15.06 1.68 4.11
CA ILE A 54 -15.37 0.67 5.13
C ILE A 54 -14.14 0.19 5.91
N GLY A 55 -12.92 0.50 5.46
CA GLY A 55 -11.70 0.14 6.18
C GLY A 55 -10.51 1.01 5.81
N ARG A 56 -9.61 1.23 6.76
CA ARG A 56 -8.40 2.05 6.60
C ARG A 56 -7.18 1.37 7.20
N GLY A 57 -6.03 1.49 6.54
CA GLY A 57 -4.77 0.91 7.01
C GLY A 57 -3.57 1.76 6.62
N ALA A 58 -2.58 1.86 7.50
CA ALA A 58 -1.29 2.48 7.22
C ALA A 58 -0.17 1.51 7.61
N ASN A 59 0.96 1.56 6.91
CA ASN A 59 2.06 0.63 7.18
C ASN A 59 2.93 1.04 8.38
N GLY A 60 3.78 0.10 8.79
CA GLY A 60 4.85 0.31 9.77
C GLY A 60 4.59 -0.35 11.12
N SER A 61 5.62 -0.51 11.93
CA SER A 61 5.55 -1.13 13.25
C SER A 61 6.50 -0.40 14.19
N ASP A 62 6.09 -0.30 15.45
CA ASP A 62 6.92 0.10 16.60
C ASP A 62 8.27 -0.64 16.68
N TYR A 63 8.34 -1.89 16.19
CA TYR A 63 9.58 -2.66 16.10
C TYR A 63 10.71 -1.90 15.39
N HIS A 64 10.41 -1.15 14.32
CA HIS A 64 11.44 -0.40 13.60
C HIS A 64 11.98 0.76 14.42
N THR A 65 11.16 1.39 15.26
CA THR A 65 11.59 2.47 16.15
C THR A 65 12.55 1.95 17.21
N GLU A 66 12.30 0.75 17.75
CA GLU A 66 13.08 0.18 18.84
C GLU A 66 14.35 -0.56 18.37
N HIS A 67 14.31 -1.20 17.19
CA HIS A 67 15.37 -2.13 16.76
C HIS A 67 16.00 -1.77 15.40
N GLY A 68 15.40 -0.83 14.66
CA GLY A 68 15.71 -0.58 13.26
C GLY A 68 15.29 -1.74 12.34
N CYS A 69 15.47 -1.56 11.04
CA CYS A 69 15.11 -2.56 10.04
C CYS A 69 16.29 -3.46 9.65
N GLU A 70 16.21 -4.76 9.94
CA GLU A 70 17.28 -5.71 9.62
C GLU A 70 17.48 -5.89 8.11
N ARG A 71 16.39 -5.81 7.32
CA ARG A 71 16.46 -5.88 5.85
C ARG A 71 17.24 -4.69 5.27
N VAL A 72 17.04 -3.49 5.82
CA VAL A 72 17.78 -2.29 5.41
C VAL A 72 19.26 -2.44 5.76
N LYS A 73 19.58 -2.88 6.99
CA LYS A 73 20.97 -3.13 7.43
C LYS A 73 21.70 -4.12 6.51
N ARG A 74 20.97 -5.10 5.95
CA ARG A 74 21.51 -6.13 5.05
C ARG A 74 21.35 -5.83 3.56
N GLY A 75 20.82 -4.67 3.18
CA GLY A 75 20.63 -4.28 1.77
C GLY A 75 19.63 -5.17 1.00
N ILE A 76 18.65 -5.76 1.68
CA ILE A 76 17.66 -6.65 1.05
C ILE A 76 16.65 -5.82 0.23
N PRO A 77 16.38 -6.17 -1.04
CA PRO A 77 15.42 -5.45 -1.88
C PRO A 77 13.97 -5.46 -1.35
N THR A 78 13.18 -4.44 -1.71
CA THR A 78 11.73 -4.40 -1.46
C THR A 78 11.07 -5.63 -2.10
N GLY A 79 10.12 -6.27 -1.42
CA GLY A 79 9.48 -7.50 -1.91
C GLY A 79 10.07 -8.80 -1.37
N HIS A 80 11.26 -8.77 -0.76
CA HIS A 80 12.02 -9.98 -0.40
C HIS A 80 12.43 -10.03 1.07
N GLY A 81 12.56 -11.24 1.64
CA GLY A 81 13.18 -11.46 2.94
C GLY A 81 12.38 -10.91 4.13
N TYR A 82 11.04 -10.89 4.04
CA TYR A 82 10.17 -10.35 5.09
C TYR A 82 10.33 -11.07 6.43
N GLU A 83 10.60 -12.37 6.39
CA GLU A 83 10.88 -13.24 7.54
C GLU A 83 12.12 -12.82 8.34
N LEU A 84 13.01 -12.02 7.74
CA LEU A 84 14.25 -11.57 8.37
C LEU A 84 14.03 -10.37 9.32
N CYS A 85 12.87 -9.71 9.25
CA CYS A 85 12.62 -8.51 10.06
C CYS A 85 11.13 -8.44 10.46
N PRO A 86 10.79 -8.60 11.76
CA PRO A 86 9.41 -8.53 12.24
C PRO A 86 8.68 -7.23 11.86
N GLY A 87 9.36 -6.09 11.87
CA GLY A 87 8.77 -4.82 11.45
C GLY A 87 8.40 -4.74 9.96
N CYS A 88 9.01 -5.59 9.12
CA CYS A 88 8.70 -5.72 7.69
C CYS A 88 7.70 -6.84 7.39
N ASP A 89 7.15 -7.52 8.39
CA ASP A 89 6.16 -8.56 8.19
C ASP A 89 4.98 -8.02 7.35
N PRO A 90 4.46 -8.77 6.36
CA PRO A 90 3.37 -8.29 5.51
C PRO A 90 2.12 -7.85 6.28
N ARG A 91 1.87 -8.38 7.50
CA ARG A 91 0.78 -7.92 8.38
C ARG A 91 0.91 -6.46 8.79
N ASN A 92 2.11 -5.90 8.70
CA ASN A 92 2.40 -4.49 8.96
C ASN A 92 2.24 -3.60 7.72
N HIS A 93 1.83 -4.15 6.57
CA HIS A 93 1.52 -3.37 5.38
C HIS A 93 0.12 -2.76 5.47
N SER A 94 -0.11 -1.72 4.68
CA SER A 94 -1.36 -0.97 4.72
C SER A 94 -2.58 -1.80 4.26
N GLU A 95 -2.37 -2.68 3.28
CA GLU A 95 -3.42 -3.46 2.61
C GLU A 95 -4.09 -4.45 3.56
N PRO A 96 -3.37 -5.39 4.23
CA PRO A 96 -4.00 -6.29 5.20
C PRO A 96 -4.54 -5.54 6.43
N ARG A 97 -3.97 -4.39 6.80
CA ARG A 97 -4.51 -3.57 7.90
C ARG A 97 -5.85 -2.95 7.56
N ALA A 98 -6.02 -2.45 6.34
CA ALA A 98 -7.30 -1.93 5.88
C ALA A 98 -8.37 -3.04 5.83
N ILE A 99 -7.99 -4.25 5.41
CA ILE A 99 -8.87 -5.45 5.42
C ILE A 99 -9.27 -5.78 6.85
N ALA A 100 -8.30 -5.86 7.77
CA ALA A 100 -8.56 -6.17 9.18
C ALA A 100 -9.45 -5.11 9.84
N ASP A 101 -9.25 -3.83 9.54
CA ASP A 101 -10.10 -2.74 10.04
C ASP A 101 -11.54 -2.87 9.54
N ALA A 102 -11.76 -3.14 8.25
CA ALA A 102 -13.11 -3.36 7.72
C ALA A 102 -13.82 -4.53 8.41
N LEU A 103 -13.15 -5.69 8.50
CA LEU A 103 -13.72 -6.89 9.11
C LEU A 103 -13.99 -6.70 10.61
N LYS A 104 -13.08 -6.04 11.33
CA LYS A 104 -13.24 -5.73 12.77
C LYS A 104 -14.45 -4.85 13.03
N ASN A 105 -14.76 -3.93 12.12
CA ASN A 105 -15.94 -3.06 12.22
C ASN A 105 -17.21 -3.70 11.63
N GLY A 106 -17.20 -5.00 11.32
CA GLY A 106 -18.36 -5.75 10.86
C GLY A 106 -18.74 -5.52 9.40
N HIS A 107 -17.83 -4.97 8.60
CA HIS A 107 -18.06 -4.76 7.17
C HIS A 107 -17.58 -5.95 6.34
N GLU A 108 -18.37 -6.34 5.34
CA GLU A 108 -17.98 -7.35 4.36
C GLU A 108 -17.19 -6.71 3.21
N THR A 109 -16.04 -7.29 2.85
CA THR A 109 -15.12 -6.79 1.82
C THR A 109 -15.32 -7.40 0.43
N ILE A 110 -16.19 -8.41 0.29
CA ILE A 110 -16.49 -9.05 -0.99
C ILE A 110 -17.06 -8.02 -1.98
N GLY A 111 -16.46 -7.96 -3.18
CA GLY A 111 -16.82 -7.02 -4.24
C GLY A 111 -16.36 -5.58 -3.99
N ALA A 112 -15.56 -5.33 -2.94
CA ALA A 112 -15.05 -4.00 -2.64
C ALA A 112 -13.85 -3.63 -3.53
N ASP A 113 -13.48 -2.36 -3.46
CA ASP A 113 -12.33 -1.75 -4.12
C ASP A 113 -11.28 -1.36 -3.07
N LEU A 114 -10.00 -1.60 -3.36
CA LEU A 114 -8.89 -1.11 -2.53
C LEU A 114 -8.12 0.00 -3.26
N TYR A 115 -7.85 1.10 -2.56
CA TYR A 115 -7.05 2.22 -3.05
C TYR A 115 -5.76 2.30 -2.24
N LEU A 116 -4.61 2.22 -2.90
CA LEU A 116 -3.29 2.19 -2.26
C LEU A 116 -2.45 3.41 -2.64
N TRP A 117 -2.10 4.19 -1.61
CA TRP A 117 -1.18 5.32 -1.69
C TRP A 117 0.25 4.92 -1.29
N GLY A 118 1.24 5.57 -1.89
CA GLY A 118 2.64 5.47 -1.49
C GLY A 118 3.39 4.28 -2.06
N HIS A 119 2.75 3.52 -2.95
CA HIS A 119 3.36 2.39 -3.65
C HIS A 119 2.85 2.28 -5.10
N TRP A 120 3.58 1.53 -5.93
CA TRP A 120 3.30 1.36 -7.37
C TRP A 120 2.96 -0.06 -7.80
N TRP A 121 2.82 -0.95 -6.80
CA TRP A 121 2.43 -2.36 -6.91
C TRP A 121 2.09 -2.86 -5.51
N ALA A 122 1.48 -4.04 -5.38
CA ALA A 122 1.30 -4.72 -4.10
C ALA A 122 2.12 -6.03 -4.08
N CYS A 123 2.71 -6.39 -2.95
CA CYS A 123 3.50 -7.62 -2.86
C CYS A 123 2.62 -8.87 -2.89
N GLN A 124 3.22 -10.03 -3.17
CA GLN A 124 2.48 -11.30 -3.27
C GLN A 124 1.62 -11.61 -2.03
N PRO A 125 2.13 -11.49 -0.78
CA PRO A 125 1.29 -11.66 0.41
C PRO A 125 0.10 -10.69 0.49
N CYS A 126 0.29 -9.42 0.12
CA CYS A 126 -0.80 -8.44 0.12
C CYS A 126 -1.85 -8.77 -0.95
N TRP A 127 -1.43 -9.18 -2.16
CA TRP A 127 -2.35 -9.68 -3.18
C TRP A 127 -3.15 -10.90 -2.73
N ASN A 128 -2.50 -11.85 -2.06
CA ASN A 128 -3.18 -13.03 -1.52
C ASN A 128 -4.27 -12.60 -0.52
N ALA A 129 -3.93 -11.70 0.43
CA ALA A 129 -4.91 -11.17 1.38
C ALA A 129 -6.07 -10.42 0.69
N ILE A 130 -5.79 -9.62 -0.35
CA ILE A 130 -6.81 -8.91 -1.15
C ILE A 130 -7.75 -9.90 -1.84
N ILE A 131 -7.21 -10.96 -2.45
CA ILE A 131 -7.98 -12.01 -3.14
C ILE A 131 -8.83 -12.80 -2.15
N GLU A 132 -8.24 -13.23 -1.02
CA GLU A 132 -8.94 -13.98 0.03
C GLU A 132 -10.07 -13.17 0.67
N ALA A 133 -9.90 -11.85 0.81
CA ALA A 133 -10.93 -10.94 1.28
C ALA A 133 -12.05 -10.65 0.25
N GLY A 134 -11.95 -11.22 -0.97
CA GLY A 134 -12.93 -11.03 -2.04
C GLY A 134 -12.93 -9.63 -2.64
N ILE A 135 -11.86 -8.85 -2.48
CA ILE A 135 -11.73 -7.50 -3.04
C ILE A 135 -11.52 -7.59 -4.55
N GLU A 136 -12.37 -6.91 -5.30
CA GLU A 136 -12.44 -7.03 -6.75
C GLU A 136 -11.37 -6.19 -7.44
N ASN A 137 -11.20 -4.92 -7.05
CA ASN A 137 -10.30 -4.01 -7.75
C ASN A 137 -9.22 -3.43 -6.84
N VAL A 138 -8.05 -3.17 -7.42
CA VAL A 138 -6.97 -2.43 -6.78
C VAL A 138 -6.65 -1.20 -7.62
N TYR A 139 -6.70 -0.03 -6.98
CA TYR A 139 -6.43 1.27 -7.58
C TYR A 139 -5.13 1.83 -7.02
N LEU A 140 -4.25 2.27 -7.92
CA LEU A 140 -3.05 3.04 -7.59
C LEU A 140 -3.18 4.48 -8.08
N LEU A 141 -2.33 5.34 -7.52
CA LEU A 141 -2.16 6.68 -8.06
C LEU A 141 -1.60 6.60 -9.49
N LYS A 142 -2.15 7.42 -10.39
CA LYS A 142 -1.60 7.64 -11.72
C LYS A 142 -0.12 8.03 -11.64
N ASP A 143 0.70 7.46 -12.52
CA ASP A 143 2.16 7.59 -12.55
C ASP A 143 2.87 7.07 -11.29
N SER A 144 2.21 6.24 -10.46
CA SER A 144 2.82 5.70 -9.24
C SER A 144 4.14 4.96 -9.51
N GLU A 145 4.30 4.28 -10.64
CA GLU A 145 5.53 3.60 -11.03
C GLU A 145 6.72 4.55 -11.24
N ARG A 146 6.45 5.84 -11.48
CA ARG A 146 7.45 6.90 -11.51
C ARG A 146 7.61 7.55 -10.14
N LEU A 147 6.49 7.80 -9.44
CA LEU A 147 6.45 8.56 -8.18
C LEU A 147 6.94 7.76 -6.95
N PHE A 148 6.62 6.46 -6.90
CA PHE A 148 6.87 5.59 -5.74
C PHE A 148 7.85 4.45 -6.04
N ASN A 149 8.56 4.51 -7.16
CA ASN A 149 9.63 3.56 -7.47
C ASN A 149 10.99 4.16 -7.12
N LYS A 150 11.71 3.55 -6.18
CA LYS A 150 13.05 4.01 -5.77
C LYS A 150 14.07 4.03 -6.92
N ALA A 151 13.85 3.27 -7.98
CA ALA A 151 14.71 3.27 -9.17
C ALA A 151 14.43 4.44 -10.12
N SER A 152 13.29 5.12 -9.99
CA SER A 152 12.93 6.28 -10.79
C SER A 152 13.67 7.53 -10.28
N PRO A 153 14.32 8.32 -11.14
CA PRO A 153 14.95 9.58 -10.72
C PRO A 153 13.92 10.63 -10.26
N ASP A 154 12.68 10.52 -10.72
CA ASP A 154 11.58 11.46 -10.43
C ASP A 154 10.76 11.04 -9.19
N ASN A 155 11.23 10.05 -8.43
CA ASN A 155 10.46 9.55 -7.29
C ASN A 155 10.36 10.58 -6.16
N ILE A 156 9.26 10.50 -5.43
CA ILE A 156 8.92 11.39 -4.30
C ILE A 156 8.97 10.66 -2.95
N ILE A 157 9.61 9.49 -2.87
CA ILE A 157 9.76 8.78 -1.58
C ILE A 157 10.52 9.66 -0.60
N GLY A 158 10.05 9.72 0.66
CA GLY A 158 10.54 10.67 1.67
C GLY A 158 10.01 12.11 1.52
N ARG A 159 9.41 12.45 0.38
CA ARG A 159 8.71 13.73 0.09
C ARG A 159 7.27 13.50 -0.34
N GLN A 160 6.70 12.36 0.05
CA GLN A 160 5.43 11.85 -0.51
C GLN A 160 4.25 12.76 -0.19
N PHE A 161 4.37 13.64 0.80
CA PHE A 161 3.31 14.54 1.25
C PHE A 161 3.61 16.00 0.94
N ASP A 162 4.80 16.29 0.42
CA ASP A 162 5.20 17.65 0.08
C ASP A 162 4.39 18.10 -1.13
N GLY A 163 3.53 19.09 -0.93
CA GLY A 163 3.03 19.94 -2.02
C GLY A 163 2.37 19.23 -3.20
N VAL A 164 1.38 18.37 -2.96
CA VAL A 164 0.28 18.21 -3.93
C VAL A 164 -0.89 19.02 -3.40
N GLN A 165 -0.89 20.31 -3.76
CA GLN A 165 -2.10 21.15 -3.82
C GLN A 165 -2.89 20.76 -5.06
#